data_AF-A0AAE8SZP5-F1
#
_entry.id   AF-A0AAE8SZP5-F1
#
_cell.length_a   1.000
_cell.length_b   1.000
_cell.length_c   1.000
_cell.angle_alpha   90.00
_cell.angle_beta   90.00
_cell.angle_gamma   90.00
#
_symmetry.space_group_name_H-M   'P 1'
#
loop_
_entity.id
_entity.type
_entity.pdbx_description
1 polymer ?
#
loop_
_entity_poly.entity_id
_entity_poly.type
_entity_poly.pdbx_seq_one_letter_code
_entity_poly.pdbx_strand_id
1 'polypeptide(L)'
;MAAINNYSDILTEPTGPYNMTASESQAAFSDLSLYTNTESCPMCTSAIHWSGFKEYIYGASIEILIGKAWGQICILSVEVFRQLFDMRAMPCMLAEGADE
;
A
#
# COMPACT_ATOMS: atom_id res chain seq x y z
N MET A 1 10.79 -2.34 -3.99
CA MET A 1 10.96 -1.24 -4.97
C MET A 1 10.71 -1.67 -6.42
N ALA A 2 11.05 -2.90 -6.84
CA ALA A 2 10.83 -3.36 -8.22
C ALA A 2 9.35 -3.30 -8.68
N ALA A 3 8.40 -3.64 -7.80
CA ALA A 3 6.98 -3.64 -8.14
C ALA A 3 6.43 -2.26 -8.55
N ILE A 4 6.84 -1.19 -7.85
CA ILE A 4 6.36 0.18 -8.14
C ILE A 4 6.97 0.71 -9.44
N ASN A 5 8.26 0.46 -9.68
CA ASN A 5 8.91 0.91 -10.91
C ASN A 5 8.27 0.29 -12.15
N ASN A 6 8.03 -1.03 -12.12
CA ASN A 6 7.36 -1.74 -13.21
C ASN A 6 5.94 -1.20 -13.48
N TYR A 7 5.24 -0.79 -12.42
CA TYR A 7 3.90 -0.23 -12.55
C TYR A 7 3.91 1.14 -13.23
N SER A 8 4.81 2.03 -12.80
CA SER A 8 4.98 3.34 -13.43
C SER A 8 5.35 3.21 -14.91
N ASP A 9 6.20 2.24 -15.26
CA ASP A 9 6.56 1.97 -16.65
C ASP A 9 5.34 1.54 -17.48
N ILE A 10 4.47 0.67 -16.95
CA ILE A 10 3.23 0.24 -17.63
C ILE A 10 2.26 1.41 -17.83
N LEU A 11 2.08 2.27 -16.82
CA LEU A 11 1.17 3.40 -16.92
C LEU A 11 1.67 4.48 -17.89
N THR A 12 2.98 4.70 -17.91
CA THR A 12 3.61 5.77 -18.69
C THR A 12 4.13 5.33 -20.05
N GLU A 13 3.95 4.06 -20.42
CA GLU A 13 4.40 3.52 -21.70
C GLU A 13 3.73 4.29 -22.87
N PRO A 14 4.50 4.95 -23.77
CA PRO A 14 3.94 5.79 -24.82
C PRO A 14 3.08 5.05 -25.84
N THR A 15 3.40 3.78 -26.07
CA THR A 15 2.67 2.87 -26.96
C THR A 15 1.71 1.96 -26.21
N GLY A 16 1.65 2.10 -24.88
CA GLY A 16 0.81 1.30 -24.00
C GLY A 16 -0.64 1.79 -23.99
N PRO A 17 -1.54 1.00 -23.37
CA PRO A 17 -2.97 1.31 -23.34
C PRO A 17 -3.33 2.53 -22.48
N TYR A 18 -2.47 2.91 -21.53
CA TYR A 18 -2.71 4.02 -20.60
C TYR A 18 -2.07 5.33 -21.07
N ASN A 19 -0.82 5.28 -21.54
CA ASN A 19 -0.05 6.43 -22.05
C ASN A 19 -0.20 7.68 -21.16
N MET A 20 -0.05 7.50 -19.86
CA MET A 20 -0.18 8.56 -18.86
C MET A 20 1.14 9.32 -18.74
N THR A 21 1.05 10.62 -18.46
CA THR A 21 2.19 11.37 -17.91
C THR A 21 2.52 10.89 -16.50
N ALA A 22 3.73 11.21 -16.02
CA ALA A 22 4.12 10.90 -14.64
C ALA A 22 3.17 11.52 -13.58
N SER A 23 2.55 12.65 -13.88
CA SER A 23 1.58 13.27 -12.96
C SER A 23 0.24 12.54 -12.97
N GLU A 24 -0.22 12.10 -14.14
CA GLU A 24 -1.47 11.35 -14.28
C GLU A 24 -1.34 9.95 -13.65
N SER A 25 -0.19 9.30 -13.81
CA SER A 25 0.07 8.00 -13.19
C SER A 25 0.10 8.08 -11.66
N GLN A 26 0.68 9.14 -11.10
CA GLN A 26 0.65 9.41 -9.66
C GLN A 26 -0.78 9.67 -9.17
N ALA A 27 -1.57 10.45 -9.92
CA ALA A 27 -2.97 10.76 -9.57
C ALA A 27 -3.86 9.51 -9.61
N ALA A 28 -3.59 8.59 -10.54
CA ALA A 28 -4.31 7.33 -10.69
C ALA A 28 -4.22 6.43 -9.45
N PHE A 29 -3.24 6.63 -8.55
CA PHE A 29 -3.13 5.82 -7.33
C PHE A 29 -4.40 5.86 -6.47
N SER A 30 -5.13 6.97 -6.49
CA SER A 30 -6.41 7.12 -5.80
C SER A 30 -7.53 6.20 -6.30
N ASP A 31 -7.35 5.58 -7.47
CA ASP A 31 -8.25 4.59 -8.05
C ASP A 31 -7.76 3.14 -7.88
N LEU A 32 -6.54 2.95 -7.37
CA LEU A 32 -5.86 1.65 -7.30
C LEU A 32 -5.82 1.08 -5.90
N SER A 33 -5.84 -0.25 -5.86
CA SER A 33 -5.72 -1.07 -4.67
C SER A 33 -4.31 -1.65 -4.56
N LEU A 34 -3.64 -1.45 -3.44
CA LEU A 34 -2.31 -2.00 -3.18
C LEU A 34 -2.42 -3.32 -2.42
N TYR A 35 -2.04 -4.41 -3.06
CA TYR A 35 -1.95 -5.74 -2.45
C TYR A 35 -0.52 -6.07 -2.04
N THR A 36 -0.36 -6.59 -0.83
CA THR A 36 0.91 -7.04 -0.27
C THR A 36 0.75 -8.44 0.33
N ASN A 37 1.83 -9.22 0.33
CA ASN A 37 1.82 -10.55 0.94
C ASN A 37 1.74 -10.47 2.48
N THR A 38 2.38 -9.46 3.07
CA THR A 38 2.42 -9.25 4.52
C THR A 38 2.14 -7.79 4.85
N GLU A 39 1.68 -7.56 6.07
CA GLU A 39 1.54 -6.23 6.62
C GLU A 39 2.88 -5.48 6.57
N SER A 40 2.82 -4.25 6.11
CA SER A 40 3.97 -3.38 5.89
C SER A 40 4.49 -2.86 7.22
N CYS A 41 5.81 -2.78 7.35
CA CYS A 41 6.44 -2.15 8.50
C CYS A 41 6.02 -0.67 8.61
N PRO A 42 6.12 -0.04 9.79
CA PRO A 42 5.57 1.31 9.98
C PRO A 42 6.13 2.37 9.03
N MET A 43 7.37 2.24 8.58
CA MET A 43 7.95 3.12 7.55
C MET A 43 7.23 2.98 6.20
N CYS A 44 7.04 1.75 5.72
CA CYS A 44 6.36 1.47 4.46
C CYS A 44 4.88 1.85 4.54
N THR A 45 4.20 1.56 5.65
CA THR A 45 2.80 1.97 5.86
C THR A 45 2.65 3.48 5.80
N SER A 46 3.58 4.23 6.41
CA SER A 46 3.60 5.69 6.32
C SER A 46 3.77 6.15 4.87
N ALA A 47 4.68 5.55 4.11
CA ALA A 47 4.88 5.88 2.69
C ALA A 47 3.65 5.55 1.83
N ILE A 48 2.97 4.43 2.10
CA ILE A 48 1.74 4.02 1.43
C ILE A 48 0.63 5.05 1.68
N HIS A 49 0.49 5.54 2.91
CA HIS A 49 -0.46 6.61 3.24
C HIS A 49 -0.23 7.85 2.36
N TRP A 50 1.01 8.35 2.30
CA TRP A 50 1.37 9.50 1.48
C TRP A 50 1.21 9.28 -0.03
N SER A 51 1.27 8.03 -0.47
CA SER A 51 1.11 7.67 -1.89
C SER A 51 -0.33 7.84 -2.37
N GLY A 52 -1.32 7.87 -1.46
CA GLY A 52 -2.71 8.16 -1.81
C GLY A 52 -3.45 7.00 -2.50
N PHE A 53 -3.05 5.75 -2.23
CA PHE A 53 -3.78 4.58 -2.73
C PHE A 53 -5.21 4.53 -2.19
N LYS A 54 -6.14 3.99 -2.97
CA LYS A 54 -7.54 3.81 -2.55
C LYS A 54 -7.68 2.89 -1.35
N GLU A 55 -6.94 1.80 -1.37
CA GLU A 55 -6.99 0.75 -0.36
C GLU A 55 -5.65 0.02 -0.28
N TYR A 56 -5.35 -0.45 0.94
CA TYR A 56 -4.14 -1.19 1.26
C TYR A 56 -4.56 -2.53 1.87
N ILE A 57 -4.20 -3.62 1.18
CA ILE A 57 -4.57 -4.99 1.54
C ILE A 57 -3.30 -5.81 1.77
N TYR A 58 -3.29 -6.61 2.83
CA TYR A 58 -2.19 -7.52 3.15
C TYR A 58 -2.69 -8.93 3.48
N GLY A 59 -1.88 -9.94 3.19
CA GLY A 59 -2.24 -11.35 3.41
C GLY A 59 -1.92 -11.89 4.81
N ALA A 60 -0.93 -11.33 5.52
CA ALA A 60 -0.58 -11.76 6.87
C ALA A 60 -0.23 -10.56 7.75
N SER A 61 -0.86 -10.43 8.91
CA SER A 61 -0.57 -9.37 9.87
C SER A 61 0.81 -9.50 10.53
N ILE A 62 1.34 -8.41 11.06
CA ILE A 62 2.55 -8.37 11.88
C ILE A 62 2.44 -9.34 13.07
N GLU A 63 1.25 -9.52 13.63
CA GLU A 63 1.01 -10.49 14.71
C GLU A 63 1.28 -11.94 14.25
N ILE A 64 0.80 -12.30 13.06
CA ILE A 64 1.08 -13.61 12.44
C ILE A 64 2.58 -13.78 12.20
N LEU A 65 3.27 -12.71 11.75
CA LEU A 65 4.72 -12.75 11.51
C LEU A 65 5.51 -12.93 12.81
N ILE A 66 5.14 -12.22 13.87
CA ILE A 66 5.76 -12.36 15.21
C ILE A 66 5.56 -13.79 15.72
N GLY A 67 4.36 -14.36 15.56
CA GLY A 67 4.07 -15.76 15.91
C GLY A 67 4.94 -16.78 15.17
N LYS A 68 5.44 -16.44 13.97
CA LYS A 68 6.40 -17.23 13.18
C LYS A 68 7.86 -16.90 13.48
N ALA A 69 8.14 -16.17 14.55
CA ALA A 69 9.48 -15.73 14.97
C ALA A 69 10.21 -14.86 13.93
N TRP A 70 9.47 -14.12 13.08
CA TRP A 70 10.05 -13.09 12.23
C TRP A 70 10.23 -11.80 13.02
N GLY A 71 11.42 -11.19 12.92
CA GLY A 71 11.70 -9.90 13.55
C GLY A 71 10.84 -8.79 12.96
N GLN A 72 10.07 -8.10 13.79
CA GLN A 72 9.18 -7.02 13.38
C GLN A 72 9.23 -5.84 14.35
N ILE A 73 8.98 -4.64 13.81
CA ILE A 73 8.62 -3.49 14.64
C ILE A 73 7.13 -3.66 14.97
N CYS A 74 6.80 -3.89 16.25
CA CYS A 74 5.44 -4.20 16.71
C CYS A 74 4.51 -2.97 16.71
N ILE A 75 4.34 -2.35 15.55
CA ILE A 75 3.40 -1.26 15.30
C ILE A 75 2.55 -1.67 14.11
N LEU A 76 1.26 -1.91 14.36
CA LEU A 76 0.32 -2.28 13.31
C LEU A 76 0.10 -1.12 12.35
N SER A 77 -0.17 -1.44 11.09
CA SER A 77 -0.50 -0.48 10.04
C SER A 77 -1.70 0.38 10.40
N VAL A 78 -2.71 -0.22 11.04
CA VAL A 78 -3.89 0.50 11.56
C VAL A 78 -3.51 1.56 12.60
N GLU A 79 -2.53 1.29 13.47
CA GLU A 79 -2.07 2.28 14.45
C GLU A 79 -1.33 3.42 13.75
N VAL A 80 -0.51 3.13 12.74
CA VAL A 80 0.14 4.16 11.91
C VAL A 80 -0.91 5.06 11.26
N PHE A 81 -1.92 4.48 10.60
CA PHE A 81 -2.99 5.27 9.97
C PHE A 81 -3.80 6.08 10.98
N ARG A 82 -4.03 5.56 12.19
CA ARG A 82 -4.73 6.28 13.26
C ARG A 82 -3.99 7.55 13.67
N GLN A 83 -2.66 7.50 13.73
CA GLN A 83 -1.82 8.65 14.06
C GLN A 83 -1.73 9.67 12.91
N LEU A 84 -1.90 9.21 11.66
CA LEU A 84 -1.87 10.04 10.46
C LEU A 84 -3.21 10.74 10.16
N PHE A 85 -4.29 10.45 10.89
CA PHE A 85 -5.63 10.99 10.63
C PHE A 85 -5.71 12.54 10.63
N ASP A 86 -4.77 13.23 11.30
CA ASP A 86 -4.67 14.69 11.29
C ASP A 86 -4.06 15.25 9.98
N MET A 87 -3.65 14.37 9.06
CA MET A 87 -3.06 14.69 7.76
C MET A 87 -3.95 14.08 6.65
N ARG A 88 -4.58 14.92 5.83
CA ARG A 88 -5.59 14.51 4.83
C ARG A 88 -5.08 13.46 3.81
N ALA A 89 -5.72 12.28 3.80
CA ALA A 89 -6.25 11.51 2.66
C ALA A 89 -6.47 10.05 3.16
N MET A 90 -7.71 9.55 3.17
CA MET A 90 -8.00 8.21 3.70
C MET A 90 -8.11 7.17 2.58
N PRO A 91 -7.25 6.13 2.56
CA PRO A 91 -7.60 4.86 1.95
C PRO A 91 -8.76 4.22 2.73
N CYS A 92 -9.74 3.67 2.04
CA CYS A 92 -10.80 2.87 2.67
C CYS A 92 -10.16 1.57 3.19
N MET A 93 -10.18 1.34 4.50
CA MET A 93 -9.69 0.10 5.09
C MET A 93 -10.68 -1.04 4.82
N LEU A 94 -10.24 -2.06 4.08
CA LEU A 94 -10.87 -3.37 4.05
C LEU A 94 -9.89 -4.36 4.70
N ALA A 95 -10.17 -4.70 5.95
CA ALA A 95 -9.40 -5.67 6.70
C ALA A 95 -9.84 -7.10 6.36
N GLU A 96 -8.82 -7.96 6.19
CA GLU A 96 -8.78 -9.42 6.30
C GLU A 96 -9.91 -10.22 5.61
N GLY A 97 -9.67 -10.53 4.34
CA GLY A 97 -10.28 -11.70 3.70
C GLY A 97 -9.60 -12.96 4.22
N ALA A 98 -10.26 -13.68 5.12
CA ALA A 98 -9.92 -15.04 5.47
C ALA A 98 -10.13 -15.92 4.22
N ASP A 99 -9.03 -16.32 3.57
CA ASP A 99 -9.02 -17.39 2.58
C ASP A 99 -8.97 -18.73 3.34
N GLU A 100 -9.86 -19.63 2.93
CA GLU A 100 -10.17 -20.96 3.49
C GLU A 100 -9.02 -21.98 3.34
#